data_AF-A0A940BZA9-F1
#
_entry.id   AF-A0A940BZA9-F1
#
_cell.length_a   1.000
_cell.length_b   1.000
_cell.length_c   1.000
_cell.angle_alpha   90.00
_cell.angle_beta   90.00
_cell.angle_gamma   90.00
#
_symmetry.space_group_name_H-M   'P 1'
#
loop_
_entity.id
_entity.type
_entity.pdbx_description
1 polymer ?
#
loop_
_entity_poly.entity_id
_entity_poly.type
_entity_poly.pdbx_seq_one_letter_code
_entity_poly.pdbx_strand_id
1 'polypeptide(L)'
;MKRITSAVLAAALVLCLCSCGTVKKIIKKLLPSRQDETSFETEPFEPVTDGGDTVSPDVPEDAMPYYDTVARYAWMTLDGEKQALYRKVLEAALSYKAYVDLPDDETASYVWECVFFDTPELFYLAEEAKIKNGRLTFTYAFDRKYAGSAAEQLDAAYSEFLKQAVDSSDTYDKVLNLYEYIINRTKYNSDADEDYEKYIYNEQVYRAVSAIGPLLDGRSICIGYARATQYLALRLGIQTFTVKGSGGGGPHYYSLVKFDDGYYYVDTTWGDPVGSDRSIDYLTYYYFGMTTEELLRSHEIRTHVPLPVCTGTACNYFIRNGLVAENAEEIARISFDNLEAGIDQTLLRVSDYSRLDNVYNELWDAIPAEAAARGIECPRFGMIRSVGSGVIGVVFK
;
A
#
# COMPACT_ATOMS: atom_id res chain seq x y z
N MET A 1 -14.62 11.03 -47.53
CA MET A 1 -16.07 11.14 -47.27
C MET A 1 -16.44 10.14 -46.17
N LYS A 2 -17.29 10.60 -45.24
CA LYS A 2 -17.62 10.09 -43.89
C LYS A 2 -18.26 8.70 -43.80
N ARG A 3 -18.04 8.01 -42.66
CA ARG A 3 -19.01 7.47 -41.64
C ARG A 3 -18.24 6.53 -40.69
N ILE A 4 -17.88 6.89 -39.44
CA ILE A 4 -18.62 7.01 -38.16
C ILE A 4 -19.44 5.75 -37.76
N THR A 5 -19.00 5.10 -36.67
CA THR A 5 -19.74 4.49 -35.51
C THR A 5 -18.66 3.80 -34.65
N SER A 6 -18.18 4.28 -33.49
CA SER A 6 -18.77 4.63 -32.18
C SER A 6 -19.51 3.49 -31.47
N ALA A 7 -18.85 2.89 -30.47
CA ALA A 7 -19.42 2.23 -29.28
C ALA A 7 -18.27 2.08 -28.25
N VAL A 8 -17.90 3.10 -27.48
CA VAL A 8 -18.42 3.40 -26.12
C VAL A 8 -19.25 2.26 -25.53
N LEU A 9 -18.66 1.44 -24.66
CA LEU A 9 -19.40 0.68 -23.67
C LEU A 9 -19.23 1.37 -22.32
N ALA A 10 -20.31 2.03 -21.94
CA ALA A 10 -20.46 2.78 -20.72
C ALA A 10 -20.50 1.84 -19.50
N ALA A 11 -19.85 2.30 -18.43
CA ALA A 11 -20.13 1.87 -17.08
C ALA A 11 -21.64 1.98 -16.80
N ALA A 12 -22.25 0.89 -16.36
CA ALA A 12 -23.58 0.90 -15.78
C ALA A 12 -23.50 0.19 -14.41
N LEU A 13 -23.34 1.01 -13.37
CA LEU A 13 -23.78 0.64 -12.02
C LEU A 13 -25.28 0.32 -12.09
N VAL A 14 -25.65 -0.92 -11.75
CA VAL A 14 -27.02 -1.24 -11.37
C VAL A 14 -27.00 -1.69 -9.90
N LEU A 15 -27.28 -0.72 -9.03
CA LEU A 15 -27.86 -0.94 -7.72
C LEU A 15 -29.25 -1.57 -7.93
N CYS A 16 -29.43 -2.80 -7.45
CA CYS A 16 -30.75 -3.38 -7.28
C CYS A 16 -30.75 -4.05 -5.91
N LEU A 17 -31.45 -3.40 -4.97
CA LEU A 17 -31.82 -3.92 -3.66
C LEU A 17 -32.92 -4.96 -3.88
N CYS A 18 -32.64 -6.23 -3.61
CA CYS A 18 -33.66 -7.22 -3.30
C CYS A 18 -33.10 -8.19 -2.25
N SER A 19 -33.82 -8.26 -1.14
CA SER A 19 -33.68 -9.21 -0.05
C SER A 19 -33.69 -10.65 -0.54
N CYS A 20 -32.79 -11.47 0.02
CA CYS A 20 -32.54 -12.90 -0.26
C CYS A 20 -31.63 -13.15 -1.48
N GLY A 21 -30.33 -13.37 -1.24
CA GLY A 21 -29.37 -13.85 -2.25
C GLY A 21 -28.02 -13.14 -2.19
N THR A 22 -27.04 -13.75 -1.51
CA THR A 22 -25.64 -13.33 -1.43
C THR A 22 -24.90 -13.53 -2.76
N VAL A 23 -25.31 -12.82 -3.81
CA VAL A 23 -24.60 -12.87 -5.10
C VAL A 23 -24.38 -11.46 -5.61
N LYS A 24 -23.23 -10.86 -5.26
CA LYS A 24 -22.47 -9.97 -6.15
C LYS A 24 -20.97 -10.17 -5.93
N LYS A 25 -20.42 -10.87 -6.91
CA LYS A 25 -19.03 -11.25 -7.12
C LYS A 25 -18.09 -10.06 -7.21
N ILE A 26 -16.89 -10.26 -6.70
CA ILE A 26 -15.85 -9.25 -6.81
C ILE A 26 -15.10 -9.41 -8.12
N ILE A 27 -15.14 -8.30 -8.83
CA ILE A 27 -14.58 -8.03 -10.13
C ILE A 27 -13.06 -7.90 -9.96
N LYS A 28 -12.30 -8.63 -10.77
CA LYS A 28 -10.98 -8.18 -11.22
C LYS A 28 -11.20 -6.81 -11.84
N LYS A 29 -10.96 -5.72 -11.11
CA LYS A 29 -11.08 -4.37 -11.66
C LYS A 29 -9.91 -4.23 -12.63
N LEU A 30 -10.16 -4.61 -13.88
CA LEU A 30 -9.20 -4.42 -14.96
C LEU A 30 -8.92 -2.94 -15.02
N LEU A 31 -7.64 -2.61 -14.82
CA LEU A 31 -7.22 -1.24 -14.91
C LEU A 31 -7.22 -0.84 -16.38
N PRO A 32 -7.64 0.39 -16.73
CA PRO A 32 -7.41 0.90 -18.06
C PRO A 32 -5.92 0.74 -18.39
N SER A 33 -5.61 0.41 -19.65
CA SER A 33 -4.23 0.26 -20.13
C SER A 33 -3.42 1.49 -19.70
N ARG A 34 -2.56 1.31 -18.69
CA ARG A 34 -1.71 2.36 -18.14
C ARG A 34 -0.64 2.68 -19.20
N GLN A 35 -0.41 3.95 -19.53
CA GLN A 35 0.51 4.36 -20.61
C GLN A 35 1.88 3.64 -20.53
N ASP A 36 2.39 3.27 -21.69
CA ASP A 36 3.68 2.59 -21.85
C ASP A 36 4.87 3.52 -21.56
N GLU A 37 6.01 2.87 -21.33
CA GLU A 37 7.34 3.43 -21.06
C GLU A 37 7.67 4.65 -21.93
N THR A 38 7.76 5.81 -21.29
CA THR A 38 8.70 6.83 -21.75
C THR A 38 10.05 6.48 -21.15
N SER A 39 11.06 6.24 -21.98
CA SER A 39 12.45 6.21 -21.54
C SER A 39 12.76 7.56 -20.89
N PHE A 40 13.10 7.55 -19.60
CA PHE A 40 13.45 8.75 -18.86
C PHE A 40 14.96 8.92 -18.89
N GLU A 41 15.43 10.03 -19.47
CA GLU A 41 16.82 10.45 -19.31
C GLU A 41 17.01 10.96 -17.89
N THR A 42 17.96 10.39 -17.16
CA THR A 42 18.34 10.83 -15.82
C THR A 42 19.59 11.69 -15.91
N GLU A 43 19.55 12.87 -15.29
CA GLU A 43 20.77 13.63 -14.99
C GLU A 43 21.31 13.14 -13.63
N PRO A 44 22.64 13.03 -13.46
CA PRO A 44 23.24 12.71 -12.16
C PRO A 44 22.77 13.69 -11.08
N PHE A 45 22.32 13.18 -9.95
CA PHE A 45 21.88 13.97 -8.80
C PHE A 45 22.90 13.80 -7.66
N GLU A 46 23.42 14.91 -7.13
CA GLU A 46 24.30 14.89 -5.95
C GLU A 46 23.49 15.13 -4.68
N PRO A 47 23.45 14.16 -3.73
CA PRO A 47 22.78 14.37 -2.46
C PRO A 47 23.47 15.47 -1.66
N VAL A 48 22.65 16.27 -0.97
CA VAL A 48 23.12 17.36 -0.11
C VAL A 48 23.57 16.74 1.22
N THR A 49 24.89 16.51 1.31
CA THR A 49 25.55 15.81 2.43
C THR A 49 26.00 16.72 3.57
N ASP A 50 25.93 18.03 3.35
CA ASP A 50 26.11 19.07 4.35
C ASP A 50 24.91 19.97 4.16
N GLY A 51 23.92 19.91 5.05
CA GLY A 51 22.76 20.80 5.05
C GLY A 51 23.22 22.22 5.36
N GLY A 52 24.02 22.78 4.44
CA GLY A 52 24.85 23.93 4.68
C GLY A 52 24.02 25.08 5.19
N ASP A 53 24.65 25.94 5.98
CA ASP A 53 24.10 27.22 6.45
C ASP A 53 23.53 28.09 5.31
N THR A 54 23.73 27.70 4.05
CA THR A 54 23.01 28.18 2.87
C THR A 54 21.62 27.54 2.77
N VAL A 55 20.77 27.80 3.76
CA VAL A 55 19.32 27.86 3.51
C VAL A 55 19.15 28.87 2.37
N SER A 56 18.63 28.46 1.22
CA SER A 56 18.29 29.43 0.18
C SER A 56 17.34 30.45 0.81
N PRO A 57 17.72 31.75 0.89
CA PRO A 57 17.01 32.74 1.70
C PRO A 57 15.57 33.00 1.22
N ASP A 58 15.20 32.44 0.07
CA ASP A 58 13.90 32.62 -0.59
C ASP A 58 12.84 31.59 -0.17
N VAL A 59 13.18 30.56 0.63
CA VAL A 59 12.19 29.61 1.17
C VAL A 59 11.92 29.98 2.64
N PRO A 60 10.68 30.34 3.03
CA PRO A 60 10.35 30.68 4.42
C PRO A 60 10.69 29.54 5.39
N GLU A 61 11.20 29.83 6.59
CA GLU A 61 11.61 28.84 7.61
C GLU A 61 10.45 27.90 8.02
N ASP A 62 9.21 28.38 7.85
CA ASP A 62 7.91 27.74 8.08
C ASP A 62 7.33 27.00 6.85
N ALA A 63 8.07 26.88 5.74
CA ALA A 63 7.53 26.40 4.46
C ALA A 63 7.47 24.88 4.25
N MET A 64 8.07 24.05 5.12
CA MET A 64 7.96 22.59 4.96
C MET A 64 6.70 22.08 5.66
N PRO A 65 5.74 21.46 4.94
CA PRO A 65 4.48 21.10 5.54
C PRO A 65 4.63 19.97 6.56
N TYR A 66 3.94 20.12 7.69
CA TYR A 66 3.72 19.06 8.66
C TYR A 66 2.23 18.99 9.00
N TYR A 67 1.60 17.85 8.73
CA TYR A 67 0.17 17.67 8.93
C TYR A 67 -0.11 16.96 10.27
N ASP A 68 -0.28 17.74 11.35
CA ASP A 68 -0.66 17.22 12.67
C ASP A 68 -2.18 16.98 12.78
N THR A 69 -2.71 16.18 11.86
CA THR A 69 -4.14 15.83 11.77
C THR A 69 -4.53 14.74 12.76
N VAL A 70 -3.58 13.88 13.12
CA VAL A 70 -3.73 12.78 14.06
C VAL A 70 -2.38 12.51 14.72
N ALA A 71 -2.41 12.09 16.00
CA ALA A 71 -1.19 11.69 16.68
C ALA A 71 -0.46 10.59 15.88
N ARG A 72 0.85 10.75 15.69
CA ARG A 72 1.67 9.79 14.94
C ARG A 72 1.86 8.50 15.76
N TYR A 73 1.96 7.35 15.08
CA TYR A 73 1.92 6.06 15.77
C TYR A 73 3.17 5.84 16.61
N ALA A 74 4.36 5.96 16.00
CA ALA A 74 5.62 5.73 16.70
C ALA A 74 5.77 6.70 17.87
N TRP A 75 5.42 7.98 17.67
CA TRP A 75 5.35 8.98 18.74
C TRP A 75 4.56 8.51 19.98
N MET A 76 3.40 7.90 19.78
CA MET A 76 2.56 7.41 20.88
C MET A 76 3.17 6.23 21.64
N THR A 77 4.13 5.52 21.05
CA THR A 77 4.85 4.42 21.71
C THR A 77 6.03 4.90 22.58
N LEU A 78 6.43 6.17 22.46
CA LEU A 78 7.58 6.73 23.14
C LEU A 78 7.25 7.23 24.56
N ASP A 79 8.20 7.07 25.48
CA ASP A 79 8.17 7.74 26.78
C ASP A 79 8.47 9.25 26.65
N GLY A 80 8.28 10.01 27.75
CA GLY A 80 8.40 11.47 27.72
C GLY A 80 9.79 12.00 27.32
N GLU A 81 10.86 11.26 27.62
CA GLU A 81 12.22 11.63 27.22
C GLU A 81 12.41 11.43 25.71
N LYS A 82 12.02 10.26 25.20
CA LYS A 82 12.12 9.95 23.76
C LYS A 82 11.18 10.81 22.93
N GLN A 83 10.03 11.21 23.46
CA GLN A 83 9.15 12.20 22.85
C GLN A 83 9.83 13.58 22.73
N ALA A 84 10.56 14.03 23.74
CA ALA A 84 11.31 15.28 23.62
C ALA A 84 12.37 15.19 22.51
N LEU A 85 13.08 14.06 22.42
CA LEU A 85 14.06 13.82 21.36
C LEU A 85 13.43 13.71 19.97
N TYR A 86 12.32 13.00 19.82
CA TYR A 86 11.59 12.90 18.55
C TYR A 86 11.21 14.27 18.02
N ARG A 87 10.64 15.15 18.86
CA ARG A 87 10.30 16.53 18.46
C ARG A 87 11.55 17.29 18.02
N LYS A 88 12.63 17.20 18.81
CA LYS A 88 13.90 17.85 18.48
C LYS A 88 14.44 17.42 17.11
N VAL A 89 14.38 16.12 16.79
CA VAL A 89 14.82 15.57 15.50
C VAL A 89 13.88 16.04 14.38
N LEU A 90 12.57 15.92 14.57
CA LEU A 90 11.56 16.33 13.58
C LEU A 90 11.67 17.83 13.25
N GLU A 91 11.76 18.70 14.26
CA GLU A 91 11.92 20.14 14.07
C GLU A 91 13.22 20.47 13.31
N ALA A 92 14.33 19.79 13.64
CA ALA A 92 15.59 19.97 12.93
C ALA A 92 15.52 19.53 11.46
N ALA A 93 14.87 18.40 11.19
CA ALA A 93 14.65 17.85 9.85
C ALA A 93 13.75 18.75 8.99
N LEU A 94 12.62 19.23 9.53
CA LEU A 94 11.72 20.16 8.85
C LEU A 94 12.40 21.50 8.56
N SER A 95 13.30 21.94 9.46
CA SER A 95 14.09 23.16 9.30
C SER A 95 15.34 22.98 8.42
N TYR A 96 15.52 21.81 7.78
CA TYR A 96 16.66 21.54 6.89
C TYR A 96 18.04 21.66 7.56
N LYS A 97 18.14 21.45 8.87
CA LYS A 97 19.44 21.51 9.58
C LYS A 97 20.35 20.38 9.11
N ALA A 98 21.66 20.62 9.08
CA ALA A 98 22.64 19.57 8.77
C ALA A 98 22.66 18.44 9.81
N TYR A 99 22.42 18.75 11.09
CA TYR A 99 22.46 17.78 12.16
C TYR A 99 21.60 18.18 13.37
N VAL A 100 21.42 17.21 14.27
CA VAL A 100 20.85 17.41 15.60
C VAL A 100 21.64 16.59 16.62
N ASP A 101 21.94 17.19 17.77
CA ASP A 101 22.62 16.47 18.85
C ASP A 101 21.62 15.55 19.59
N LEU A 102 22.02 14.31 19.84
CA LEU A 102 21.25 13.25 20.51
C LEU A 102 22.14 12.53 21.54
N PRO A 103 21.56 11.73 22.45
CA PRO A 103 22.36 10.82 23.27
C PRO A 103 23.28 9.93 22.41
N ASP A 104 24.50 9.69 22.87
CA ASP A 104 25.48 8.84 22.17
C ASP A 104 25.25 7.36 22.53
N ASP A 105 24.03 6.88 22.30
CA ASP A 105 23.58 5.51 22.57
C ASP A 105 22.48 5.06 21.59
N GLU A 106 21.95 3.85 21.78
CA GLU A 106 20.93 3.25 20.90
C GLU A 106 19.63 4.06 20.80
N THR A 107 19.37 4.97 21.76
CA THR A 107 18.21 5.88 21.73
C THR A 107 18.22 6.74 20.48
N ALA A 108 19.39 7.16 19.99
CA ALA A 108 19.49 8.02 18.81
C ALA A 108 18.97 7.30 17.56
N SER A 109 19.42 6.06 17.32
CA SER A 109 18.97 5.25 16.19
C SER A 109 17.48 4.90 16.29
N TYR A 110 17.00 4.59 17.49
CA TYR A 110 15.60 4.28 17.73
C TYR A 110 14.68 5.48 17.48
N VAL A 111 15.05 6.66 17.99
CA VAL A 111 14.29 7.90 17.77
C VAL A 111 14.32 8.30 16.30
N TRP A 112 15.45 8.12 15.60
CA TRP A 112 15.54 8.34 14.16
C TRP A 112 14.58 7.46 13.38
N GLU A 113 14.58 6.15 13.65
CA GLU A 113 13.66 5.19 13.03
C GLU A 113 12.20 5.61 13.27
N CYS A 114 11.87 6.01 14.50
CA CYS A 114 10.54 6.52 14.83
C CYS A 114 10.18 7.77 14.01
N VAL A 115 11.05 8.78 13.92
CA VAL A 115 10.73 10.00 13.14
C VAL A 115 10.58 9.68 11.66
N PHE A 116 11.51 8.90 11.11
CA PHE A 116 11.61 8.63 9.69
C PHE A 116 10.44 7.81 9.14
N PHE A 117 10.01 6.77 9.84
CA PHE A 117 8.91 5.90 9.41
C PHE A 117 7.52 6.39 9.82
N ASP A 118 7.42 7.44 10.61
CA ASP A 118 6.17 8.02 11.12
C ASP A 118 5.83 9.36 10.42
N THR A 119 6.76 9.91 9.61
CA THR A 119 6.66 11.23 8.97
C THR A 119 6.90 11.16 7.45
N PRO A 120 5.87 10.84 6.63
CA PRO A 120 6.02 10.79 5.17
C PRO A 120 6.33 12.15 4.53
N GLU A 121 6.11 13.26 5.25
CA GLU A 121 6.44 14.61 4.80
C GLU A 121 7.97 14.84 4.69
N LEU A 122 8.78 14.02 5.35
CA LEU A 122 10.24 14.02 5.23
C LEU A 122 10.73 13.25 3.98
N PHE A 123 9.96 13.27 2.90
CA PHE A 123 10.24 12.52 1.66
C PHE A 123 11.57 12.89 0.99
N TYR A 124 12.22 13.96 1.45
CA TYR A 124 13.50 14.48 0.99
C TYR A 124 14.71 14.05 1.84
N LEU A 125 14.51 13.21 2.88
CA LEU A 125 15.57 12.67 3.74
C LEU A 125 15.88 11.19 3.45
N ALA A 126 17.16 10.85 3.35
CA ALA A 126 17.59 9.46 3.20
C ALA A 126 17.23 8.63 4.45
N GLU A 127 16.97 7.33 4.28
CA GLU A 127 16.75 6.42 5.43
C GLU A 127 17.99 6.30 6.30
N GLU A 128 19.15 6.30 5.65
CA GLU A 128 20.43 6.21 6.31
C GLU A 128 20.83 7.57 6.90
N ALA A 129 20.75 7.69 8.23
CA ALA A 129 21.36 8.79 8.96
C ALA A 129 22.69 8.36 9.58
N LYS A 130 23.68 9.27 9.56
CA LYS A 130 24.97 9.03 10.20
C LYS A 130 24.88 9.49 11.65
N ILE A 131 24.92 8.55 12.59
CA ILE A 131 24.92 8.83 14.02
C ILE A 131 26.32 8.57 14.58
N LYS A 132 26.98 9.61 15.10
CA LYS A 132 28.34 9.49 15.65
C LYS A 132 28.59 10.57 16.71
N ASN A 133 29.18 10.18 17.84
CA ASN A 133 29.59 11.09 18.92
C ASN A 133 28.43 11.99 19.41
N GLY A 134 27.25 11.41 19.62
CA GLY A 134 26.06 12.13 20.08
C GLY A 134 25.47 13.09 19.05
N ARG A 135 25.68 12.84 17.76
CA ARG A 135 25.16 13.66 16.67
C ARG A 135 24.54 12.81 15.58
N LEU A 136 23.31 13.13 15.22
CA LEU A 136 22.65 12.62 14.02
C LEU A 136 22.82 13.64 12.90
N THR A 137 23.54 13.25 11.85
CA THR A 137 23.69 14.04 10.62
C THR A 137 22.67 13.58 9.58
N PHE A 138 21.89 14.53 9.10
CA PHE A 138 20.90 14.31 8.06
C PHE A 138 21.57 14.21 6.68
N THR A 139 21.01 13.37 5.81
CA THR A 139 21.38 13.31 4.40
C THR A 139 20.14 13.67 3.58
N TYR A 140 20.19 14.83 2.92
CA TYR A 140 19.07 15.32 2.12
C TYR A 140 19.24 14.89 0.68
N ALA A 141 18.25 14.17 0.17
CA ALA A 141 18.19 13.76 -1.22
C ALA A 141 17.55 14.80 -2.12
N PHE A 142 16.94 15.84 -1.57
CA PHE A 142 16.47 16.98 -2.35
C PHE A 142 16.83 18.26 -1.64
N ASP A 143 17.30 19.25 -2.39
CA ASP A 143 17.45 20.60 -1.85
C ASP A 143 16.08 21.16 -1.41
N ARG A 144 16.14 22.20 -0.59
CA ARG A 144 14.96 22.80 0.03
C ARG A 144 13.98 23.38 -0.98
N LYS A 145 14.48 23.89 -2.13
CA LYS A 145 13.64 24.48 -3.17
C LYS A 145 12.85 23.40 -3.90
N TYR A 146 13.51 22.31 -4.25
CA TYR A 146 12.87 21.15 -4.86
C TYR A 146 11.83 20.55 -3.91
N ALA A 147 12.19 20.33 -2.64
CA ALA A 147 11.25 19.79 -1.66
C ALA A 147 10.02 20.68 -1.48
N GLY A 148 10.18 22.00 -1.44
CA GLY A 148 9.02 22.92 -1.41
C GLY A 148 8.09 22.74 -2.61
N SER A 149 8.65 22.69 -3.83
CA SER A 149 7.86 22.47 -5.06
C SER A 149 7.18 21.09 -5.09
N ALA A 150 7.88 20.04 -4.67
CA ALA A 150 7.33 18.70 -4.59
C ALA A 150 6.22 18.59 -3.54
N ALA A 151 6.35 19.29 -2.42
CA ALA A 151 5.32 19.35 -1.38
C ALA A 151 4.02 20.01 -1.88
N GLU A 152 4.11 21.12 -2.61
CA GLU A 152 2.94 21.75 -3.26
C GLU A 152 2.25 20.80 -4.26
N GLN A 153 3.04 20.03 -5.01
CA GLN A 153 2.50 19.03 -5.94
C GLN A 153 1.83 17.86 -5.20
N LEU A 154 2.40 17.40 -4.08
CA LEU A 154 1.77 16.39 -3.22
C LEU A 154 0.47 16.90 -2.59
N ASP A 155 0.36 18.20 -2.30
CA ASP A 155 -0.89 18.83 -1.87
C ASP A 155 -1.95 18.89 -2.95
N ALA A 156 -1.54 19.20 -4.18
CA ALA A 156 -2.42 19.14 -5.33
C ALA A 156 -2.89 17.69 -5.58
N ALA A 157 -2.00 16.70 -5.45
CA ALA A 157 -2.33 15.29 -5.60
C ALA A 157 -3.30 14.79 -4.52
N TYR A 158 -3.13 15.22 -3.27
CA TYR A 158 -4.10 14.95 -2.20
C TYR A 158 -5.46 15.59 -2.48
N SER A 159 -5.48 16.85 -2.95
CA SER A 159 -6.71 17.54 -3.33
C SER A 159 -7.43 16.84 -4.48
N GLU A 160 -6.69 16.27 -5.43
CA GLU A 160 -7.24 15.46 -6.52
C GLU A 160 -7.78 14.11 -6.05
N PHE A 161 -7.07 13.45 -5.13
CA PHE A 161 -7.57 12.26 -4.44
C PHE A 161 -8.91 12.55 -3.76
N LEU A 162 -9.04 13.65 -3.00
CA LEU A 162 -10.29 13.99 -2.32
C LEU A 162 -11.49 14.19 -3.25
N LYS A 163 -11.29 14.59 -4.51
CA LYS A 163 -12.39 14.70 -5.49
C LYS A 163 -12.94 13.35 -5.93
N GLN A 164 -12.12 12.30 -5.85
CA GLN A 164 -12.45 10.93 -6.23
C GLN A 164 -12.78 10.05 -5.01
N ALA A 165 -12.36 10.49 -3.82
CA ALA A 165 -12.58 9.79 -2.58
C ALA A 165 -14.07 9.71 -2.22
N VAL A 166 -14.45 8.58 -1.65
CA VAL A 166 -15.80 8.43 -1.07
C VAL A 166 -15.87 9.30 0.18
N ASP A 167 -16.88 10.16 0.24
CA ASP A 167 -17.26 10.86 1.46
C ASP A 167 -17.97 9.86 2.39
N SER A 168 -17.17 9.13 3.17
CA SER A 168 -17.64 8.14 4.15
C SER A 168 -17.12 8.49 5.53
N SER A 169 -17.92 8.22 6.56
CA SER A 169 -17.46 8.26 7.95
C SER A 169 -16.72 6.99 8.36
N ASP A 170 -16.95 5.88 7.65
CA ASP A 170 -16.32 4.57 7.94
C ASP A 170 -14.85 4.60 7.51
N THR A 171 -13.94 4.32 8.45
CA THR A 171 -12.51 4.27 8.16
C THR A 171 -12.19 3.18 7.14
N TYR A 172 -12.94 2.08 7.11
CA TYR A 172 -12.79 1.02 6.12
C TYR A 172 -12.90 1.56 4.68
N ASP A 173 -13.95 2.33 4.40
CA ASP A 173 -14.19 2.88 3.06
C ASP A 173 -13.08 3.86 2.64
N LYS A 174 -12.61 4.68 3.58
CA LYS A 174 -11.51 5.63 3.33
C LYS A 174 -10.21 4.92 2.98
N VAL A 175 -9.85 3.90 3.76
CA VAL A 175 -8.62 3.12 3.54
C VAL A 175 -8.73 2.29 2.26
N LEU A 176 -9.91 1.74 1.96
CA LEU A 176 -10.15 1.04 0.70
C LEU A 176 -9.99 1.99 -0.50
N ASN A 177 -10.51 3.21 -0.40
CA ASN A 177 -10.44 4.16 -1.49
C ASN A 177 -9.00 4.65 -1.75
N LEU A 178 -8.21 4.96 -0.71
CA LEU A 178 -6.79 5.32 -0.90
C LEU A 178 -5.97 4.13 -1.41
N TYR A 179 -6.26 2.90 -0.96
CA TYR A 179 -5.61 1.68 -1.44
C TYR A 179 -5.84 1.50 -2.93
N GLU A 180 -7.10 1.59 -3.37
CA GLU A 180 -7.43 1.56 -4.80
C GLU A 180 -6.83 2.74 -5.56
N TYR A 181 -6.87 3.95 -5.01
CA TYR A 181 -6.34 5.14 -5.67
C TYR A 181 -4.85 5.01 -5.98
N ILE A 182 -4.06 4.56 -5.00
CA ILE A 182 -2.61 4.36 -5.15
C ILE A 182 -2.36 3.27 -6.17
N ILE A 183 -2.92 2.07 -5.98
CA ILE A 183 -2.69 0.93 -6.89
C ILE A 183 -3.09 1.31 -8.31
N ASN A 184 -4.26 1.91 -8.53
CA ASN A 184 -4.74 2.20 -9.87
C ASN A 184 -3.87 3.23 -10.63
N ARG A 185 -3.05 4.01 -9.94
CA ARG A 185 -2.22 5.08 -10.51
C ARG A 185 -0.73 4.78 -10.51
N THR A 186 -0.30 3.68 -9.91
CA THR A 186 1.12 3.34 -9.78
C THR A 186 1.43 2.02 -10.47
N LYS A 187 2.57 1.96 -11.16
CA LYS A 187 3.21 0.71 -11.61
C LYS A 187 4.42 0.40 -10.75
N TYR A 188 4.60 -0.87 -10.41
CA TYR A 188 5.85 -1.31 -9.76
C TYR A 188 7.05 -1.05 -10.69
N ASN A 189 8.09 -0.41 -10.16
CA ASN A 189 9.30 -0.06 -10.90
C ASN A 189 10.43 -1.06 -10.57
N SER A 190 10.52 -2.15 -11.34
CA SER A 190 11.55 -3.17 -11.15
C SER A 190 12.97 -2.62 -11.30
N ASP A 191 13.17 -1.66 -12.20
CA ASP A 191 14.50 -1.11 -12.46
C ASP A 191 14.98 -0.28 -11.25
N ALA A 192 14.08 0.49 -10.63
CA ALA A 192 14.40 1.19 -9.39
C ALA A 192 14.60 0.25 -8.20
N ASP A 193 13.94 -0.90 -8.19
CA ASP A 193 14.13 -1.94 -7.16
C ASP A 193 15.52 -2.58 -7.30
N GLU A 194 15.93 -2.92 -8.52
CA GLU A 194 17.26 -3.45 -8.84
C GLU A 194 18.37 -2.44 -8.52
N ASP A 195 18.13 -1.14 -8.77
CA ASP A 195 19.07 -0.05 -8.47
C ASP A 195 18.92 0.56 -7.07
N TYR A 196 18.16 -0.07 -6.16
CA TYR A 196 17.89 0.47 -4.82
C TYR A 196 19.17 0.81 -4.04
N GLU A 197 20.26 0.05 -4.20
CA GLU A 197 21.55 0.35 -3.54
C GLU A 197 22.13 1.73 -3.91
N LYS A 198 21.72 2.30 -5.04
CA LYS A 198 22.16 3.60 -5.55
C LYS A 198 21.13 4.71 -5.31
N TYR A 199 20.05 4.43 -4.56
CA TYR A 199 18.88 5.31 -4.51
C TYR A 199 19.24 6.77 -4.18
N ILE A 200 20.18 7.01 -3.27
CA ILE A 200 20.54 8.36 -2.84
C ILE A 200 21.30 9.19 -3.89
N TYR A 201 21.82 8.57 -4.94
CA TYR A 201 22.55 9.22 -6.04
C TYR A 201 21.77 9.20 -7.37
N ASN A 202 20.52 8.75 -7.34
CA ASN A 202 19.66 8.68 -8.51
C ASN A 202 18.29 9.26 -8.14
N GLU A 203 17.97 10.45 -8.66
CA GLU A 203 16.70 11.14 -8.38
C GLU A 203 15.49 10.25 -8.64
N GLN A 204 15.47 9.48 -9.74
CA GLN A 204 14.30 8.67 -10.09
C GLN A 204 14.10 7.50 -9.12
N VAL A 205 15.19 6.81 -8.75
CA VAL A 205 15.13 5.74 -7.74
C VAL A 205 14.73 6.34 -6.40
N TYR A 206 15.26 7.52 -6.05
CA TYR A 206 14.90 8.20 -4.82
C TYR A 206 13.41 8.61 -4.78
N ARG A 207 12.88 9.18 -5.87
CA ARG A 207 11.45 9.49 -5.98
C ARG A 207 10.59 8.23 -5.81
N ALA A 208 11.02 7.11 -6.40
CA ALA A 208 10.34 5.82 -6.32
C ALA A 208 10.30 5.23 -4.89
N VAL A 209 11.22 5.61 -4.00
CA VAL A 209 11.20 5.20 -2.57
C VAL A 209 10.38 6.12 -1.67
N SER A 210 9.77 7.19 -2.21
CA SER A 210 9.02 8.18 -1.46
C SER A 210 7.54 8.24 -1.89
N ALA A 211 6.72 9.05 -1.21
CA ALA A 211 5.33 9.26 -1.61
C ALA A 211 5.19 9.93 -2.99
N ILE A 212 6.26 10.57 -3.50
CA ILE A 212 6.32 11.17 -4.84
C ILE A 212 6.09 10.12 -5.92
N GLY A 213 6.75 8.96 -5.81
CA GLY A 213 6.68 7.90 -6.82
C GLY A 213 5.23 7.51 -7.16
N PRO A 214 4.42 7.10 -6.16
CA PRO A 214 3.02 6.75 -6.42
C PRO A 214 2.13 7.95 -6.76
N LEU A 215 2.29 9.08 -6.07
CA LEU A 215 1.34 10.19 -6.13
C LEU A 215 1.57 11.16 -7.30
N LEU A 216 2.82 11.28 -7.78
CA LEU A 216 3.20 12.21 -8.86
C LEU A 216 3.70 11.48 -10.10
N ASP A 217 4.56 10.46 -9.95
CA ASP A 217 5.22 9.80 -11.09
C ASP A 217 4.45 8.59 -11.65
N GLY A 218 3.54 8.05 -10.85
CA GLY A 218 2.83 6.81 -11.17
C GLY A 218 3.73 5.58 -11.26
N ARG A 219 4.93 5.61 -10.65
CA ARG A 219 5.87 4.49 -10.60
C ARG A 219 6.62 4.47 -9.28
N SER A 220 6.75 3.31 -8.64
CA SER A 220 7.35 3.21 -7.30
C SER A 220 7.79 1.79 -6.97
N ILE A 221 8.49 1.63 -5.84
CA ILE A 221 8.79 0.34 -5.20
C ILE A 221 8.13 0.26 -3.82
N CYS A 222 8.25 -0.86 -3.12
CA CYS A 222 7.52 -1.16 -1.89
C CYS A 222 7.43 -0.02 -0.85
N ILE A 223 8.57 0.60 -0.51
CA ILE A 223 8.62 1.71 0.46
C ILE A 223 7.88 2.96 -0.02
N GLY A 224 7.88 3.28 -1.31
CA GLY A 224 7.15 4.43 -1.84
C GLY A 224 5.63 4.20 -1.80
N TYR A 225 5.16 2.99 -2.13
CA TYR A 225 3.74 2.60 -1.94
C TYR A 225 3.31 2.72 -0.48
N ALA A 226 4.11 2.21 0.46
CA ALA A 226 3.82 2.32 1.90
C ALA A 226 3.79 3.80 2.35
N ARG A 227 4.72 4.63 1.87
CA ARG A 227 4.74 6.07 2.17
C ARG A 227 3.58 6.85 1.58
N ALA A 228 3.15 6.53 0.36
CA ALA A 228 1.95 7.14 -0.21
C ALA A 228 0.70 6.75 0.57
N THR A 229 0.61 5.49 0.99
CA THR A 229 -0.46 4.99 1.88
C THR A 229 -0.46 5.78 3.18
N GLN A 230 0.72 5.95 3.78
CA GLN A 230 0.92 6.71 5.00
C GLN A 230 0.52 8.18 4.84
N TYR A 231 0.99 8.84 3.78
CA TYR A 231 0.72 10.24 3.48
C TYR A 231 -0.78 10.52 3.34
N LEU A 232 -1.49 9.74 2.53
CA LEU A 232 -2.94 9.93 2.35
C LEU A 232 -3.72 9.62 3.63
N ALA A 233 -3.40 8.52 4.32
CA ALA A 233 -4.11 8.11 5.53
C ALA A 233 -3.95 9.13 6.68
N LEU A 234 -2.73 9.62 6.95
CA LEU A 234 -2.52 10.63 8.00
C LEU A 234 -3.32 11.89 7.69
N ARG A 235 -3.32 12.37 6.44
CA ARG A 235 -4.12 13.54 6.04
C ARG A 235 -5.63 13.32 6.09
N LEU A 236 -6.11 12.07 6.05
CA LEU A 236 -7.50 11.72 6.32
C LEU A 236 -7.84 11.61 7.82
N GLY A 237 -6.87 11.88 8.70
CA GLY A 237 -7.01 11.73 10.15
C GLY A 237 -6.92 10.27 10.63
N ILE A 238 -6.39 9.38 9.79
CA ILE A 238 -6.26 7.95 10.07
C ILE A 238 -4.84 7.69 10.52
N GLN A 239 -4.66 7.23 11.76
CA GLN A 239 -3.34 6.89 12.25
C GLN A 239 -2.76 5.70 11.49
N THR A 240 -1.50 5.80 11.10
CA THR A 240 -0.81 4.78 10.30
C THR A 240 0.71 4.87 10.52
N PHE A 241 1.42 3.78 10.25
CA PHE A 241 2.87 3.66 10.36
C PHE A 241 3.43 2.85 9.20
N THR A 242 4.54 3.31 8.61
CA THR A 242 5.28 2.53 7.61
C THR A 242 6.11 1.49 8.34
N VAL A 243 5.79 0.20 8.16
CA VAL A 243 6.49 -0.91 8.79
C VAL A 243 7.61 -1.39 7.88
N LYS A 244 8.85 -1.36 8.39
CA LYS A 244 9.98 -2.04 7.78
C LYS A 244 9.94 -3.54 8.11
N GLY A 245 10.12 -4.37 7.09
CA GLY A 245 10.01 -5.82 7.18
C GLY A 245 10.79 -6.56 6.09
N SER A 246 10.36 -7.78 5.84
CA SER A 246 10.76 -8.57 4.68
C SER A 246 9.55 -9.32 4.11
N GLY A 247 9.66 -9.72 2.84
CA GLY A 247 8.63 -10.46 2.11
C GLY A 247 9.19 -10.89 0.76
N GLY A 248 8.70 -11.99 0.19
CA GLY A 248 9.12 -12.41 -1.16
C GLY A 248 10.62 -12.74 -1.32
N GLY A 249 11.36 -12.91 -0.22
CA GLY A 249 12.81 -13.19 -0.21
C GLY A 249 13.73 -11.98 0.00
N GLY A 250 13.18 -10.76 0.15
CA GLY A 250 13.97 -9.54 0.33
C GLY A 250 13.37 -8.56 1.36
N PRO A 251 14.03 -7.40 1.58
CA PRO A 251 13.44 -6.29 2.33
C PRO A 251 12.09 -5.89 1.73
N HIS A 252 11.13 -5.53 2.59
CA HIS A 252 9.80 -5.11 2.16
C HIS A 252 9.21 -4.10 3.13
N TYR A 253 8.32 -3.24 2.64
CA TYR A 253 7.71 -2.17 3.43
C TYR A 253 6.20 -2.17 3.18
N TYR A 254 5.43 -2.12 4.26
CA TYR A 254 3.97 -2.15 4.25
C TYR A 254 3.43 -1.24 5.35
N SER A 255 2.11 -1.14 5.50
CA SER A 255 1.47 -0.19 6.43
C SER A 255 0.76 -0.88 7.57
N LEU A 256 0.96 -0.39 8.80
CA LEU A 256 0.05 -0.63 9.92
C LEU A 256 -0.97 0.52 9.92
N VAL A 257 -2.27 0.23 9.81
CA VAL A 257 -3.33 1.23 9.68
C VAL A 257 -4.37 1.03 10.77
N LYS A 258 -4.80 2.14 11.40
CA LYS A 258 -5.88 2.13 12.39
C LYS A 258 -7.24 2.20 11.71
N PHE A 259 -8.04 1.15 11.84
CA PHE A 259 -9.46 1.12 11.49
C PHE A 259 -10.32 1.40 12.74
N ASP A 260 -11.64 1.42 12.57
CA ASP A 260 -12.59 1.76 13.64
C ASP A 260 -12.55 0.77 14.82
N ASP A 261 -12.23 -0.50 14.57
CA ASP A 261 -12.20 -1.57 15.58
C ASP A 261 -10.79 -2.03 15.99
N GLY A 262 -9.74 -1.46 15.42
CA GLY A 262 -8.36 -1.81 15.78
C GLY A 262 -7.34 -1.52 14.69
N TYR A 263 -6.10 -1.97 14.89
CA TYR A 263 -5.07 -1.90 13.86
C TYR A 263 -5.10 -3.15 12.99
N TYR A 264 -4.77 -2.93 11.73
CA TYR A 264 -4.62 -3.96 10.71
C TYR A 264 -3.41 -3.65 9.83
N TYR A 265 -2.87 -4.68 9.19
CA TYR A 265 -1.86 -4.49 8.16
C TYR A 265 -2.52 -4.32 6.78
N VAL A 266 -1.95 -3.42 6.00
CA VAL A 266 -2.31 -3.14 4.61
C VAL A 266 -1.03 -3.11 3.79
N ASP A 267 -0.97 -3.93 2.74
CA ASP A 267 0.15 -3.95 1.79
C ASP A 267 -0.35 -3.54 0.39
N THR A 268 -0.15 -2.27 0.08
CA THR A 268 -0.56 -1.66 -1.19
C THR A 268 0.31 -2.14 -2.35
N THR A 269 1.55 -2.57 -2.11
CA THR A 269 2.44 -3.09 -3.15
C THR A 269 2.01 -4.46 -3.61
N TRP A 270 1.76 -5.37 -2.67
CA TRP A 270 1.27 -6.72 -3.02
C TRP A 270 -0.23 -6.72 -3.39
N GLY A 271 -0.90 -5.58 -3.23
CA GLY A 271 -2.17 -5.24 -3.86
C GLY A 271 -2.11 -4.93 -5.35
N ASP A 272 -0.92 -4.60 -5.88
CA ASP A 272 -0.61 -4.34 -7.30
C ASP A 272 0.25 -5.47 -7.89
N PRO A 273 -0.28 -6.70 -8.01
CA PRO A 273 0.51 -7.83 -8.49
C PRO A 273 0.94 -7.61 -9.93
N VAL A 274 2.25 -7.69 -10.17
CA VAL A 274 2.81 -7.75 -11.53
C VAL A 274 2.44 -9.10 -12.13
N GLY A 275 1.52 -9.12 -13.09
CA GLY A 275 1.10 -10.33 -13.78
C GLY A 275 2.27 -11.04 -14.49
N SER A 276 2.18 -12.37 -14.66
CA SER A 276 3.12 -13.15 -15.48
C SER A 276 3.18 -12.67 -16.93
N ASP A 277 2.06 -12.10 -17.40
CA ASP A 277 2.01 -11.22 -18.55
C ASP A 277 2.01 -9.78 -18.02
N ARG A 278 3.16 -9.10 -18.16
CA ARG A 278 3.37 -7.71 -17.69
C ARG A 278 2.40 -6.70 -18.34
N SER A 279 1.56 -7.13 -19.28
CA SER A 279 0.51 -6.30 -19.91
C SER A 279 -0.84 -6.30 -19.17
N ILE A 280 -1.04 -7.15 -18.16
CA ILE A 280 -2.30 -7.24 -17.41
C ILE A 280 -2.11 -6.69 -16.00
N ASP A 281 -2.42 -5.40 -15.86
CA ASP A 281 -2.54 -4.73 -14.56
C ASP A 281 -3.91 -5.07 -13.92
N TYR A 282 -3.89 -5.65 -12.72
CA TYR A 282 -5.11 -5.86 -11.93
C TYR A 282 -4.85 -5.65 -10.44
N LEU A 283 -5.85 -5.10 -9.77
CA LEU A 283 -5.83 -4.89 -8.33
C LEU A 283 -6.30 -6.16 -7.59
N THR A 284 -5.62 -6.52 -6.52
CA THR A 284 -6.07 -7.55 -5.56
C THR A 284 -6.27 -6.97 -4.16
N TYR A 285 -7.09 -7.63 -3.37
CA TYR A 285 -7.39 -7.25 -1.98
C TYR A 285 -6.88 -8.28 -0.97
N TYR A 286 -6.02 -9.21 -1.41
CA TYR A 286 -5.43 -10.27 -0.58
C TYR A 286 -4.73 -9.75 0.67
N TYR A 287 -4.12 -8.56 0.57
CA TYR A 287 -3.33 -7.96 1.63
C TYR A 287 -3.98 -6.70 2.23
N PHE A 288 -5.31 -6.62 2.16
CA PHE A 288 -6.10 -5.53 2.75
C PHE A 288 -6.76 -5.96 4.05
N GLY A 289 -6.38 -5.31 5.17
CA GLY A 289 -7.00 -5.54 6.47
C GLY A 289 -6.58 -6.88 7.07
N MET A 290 -5.27 -7.14 7.15
CA MET A 290 -4.73 -8.38 7.70
C MET A 290 -4.48 -8.31 9.21
N THR A 291 -4.68 -9.43 9.88
CA THR A 291 -4.19 -9.71 11.23
C THR A 291 -2.66 -9.91 11.23
N THR A 292 -2.05 -9.88 12.42
CA THR A 292 -0.63 -10.25 12.58
C THR A 292 -0.38 -11.70 12.14
N GLU A 293 -1.29 -12.62 12.46
CA GLU A 293 -1.13 -14.04 12.09
C GLU A 293 -1.11 -14.22 10.57
N GLU A 294 -1.98 -13.53 9.84
CA GLU A 294 -2.04 -13.60 8.37
C GLU A 294 -0.81 -12.96 7.72
N LEU A 295 -0.43 -11.77 8.19
CA LEU A 295 0.75 -11.07 7.70
C LEU A 295 2.00 -11.97 7.78
N LEU A 296 2.23 -12.58 8.94
CA LEU A 296 3.44 -13.37 9.24
C LEU A 296 3.58 -14.66 8.43
N ARG A 297 2.57 -15.03 7.62
CA ARG A 297 2.66 -16.19 6.72
C ARG A 297 3.47 -15.91 5.47
N SER A 298 3.63 -14.64 5.11
CA SER A 298 4.38 -14.22 3.92
C SER A 298 5.35 -13.07 4.16
N HIS A 299 5.26 -12.45 5.34
CA HIS A 299 6.10 -11.32 5.74
C HIS A 299 6.80 -11.58 7.08
N GLU A 300 7.85 -10.81 7.32
CA GLU A 300 8.43 -10.66 8.66
C GLU A 300 8.43 -9.18 9.05
N ILE A 301 8.29 -8.91 10.35
CA ILE A 301 8.41 -7.58 10.93
C ILE A 301 9.87 -7.36 11.32
N ARG A 302 10.48 -6.28 10.84
CA ARG A 302 11.91 -5.95 11.06
C ARG A 302 12.08 -4.47 11.44
N THR A 303 11.33 -4.04 12.44
CA THR A 303 11.40 -2.69 13.04
C THR A 303 11.61 -2.82 14.55
N HIS A 304 12.27 -1.83 15.17
CA HIS A 304 12.40 -1.74 16.62
C HIS A 304 11.17 -1.10 17.27
N VAL A 305 10.32 -0.42 16.51
CA VAL A 305 9.10 0.21 17.02
C VAL A 305 8.11 -0.89 17.41
N PRO A 306 7.59 -0.89 18.66
CA PRO A 306 6.65 -1.92 19.09
C PRO A 306 5.33 -1.79 18.32
N LEU A 307 4.93 -2.86 17.64
CA LEU A 307 3.67 -2.96 16.90
C LEU A 307 2.62 -3.73 17.71
N PRO A 308 1.32 -3.43 17.58
CA PRO A 308 0.29 -4.16 18.29
C PRO A 308 0.05 -5.51 17.61
N VAL A 309 -0.39 -6.49 18.39
CA VAL A 309 -0.91 -7.74 17.81
C VAL A 309 -2.30 -7.46 17.25
N CYS A 310 -2.43 -7.48 15.93
CA CYS A 310 -3.67 -7.24 15.21
C CYS A 310 -4.47 -8.53 15.14
N THR A 311 -5.60 -8.61 15.86
CA THR A 311 -6.45 -9.82 15.92
C THR A 311 -7.84 -9.62 15.34
N GLY A 312 -8.23 -8.37 15.05
CA GLY A 312 -9.51 -8.07 14.43
C GLY A 312 -9.57 -8.64 13.01
N THR A 313 -10.77 -9.04 12.56
CA THR A 313 -10.98 -9.59 11.22
C THR A 313 -12.07 -8.88 10.43
N ALA A 314 -12.87 -8.02 11.09
CA ALA A 314 -14.00 -7.35 10.45
C ALA A 314 -13.60 -6.40 9.33
N CYS A 315 -12.41 -5.77 9.40
CA CYS A 315 -11.88 -4.91 8.35
C CYS A 315 -11.09 -5.65 7.25
N ASN A 316 -10.96 -6.98 7.31
CA ASN A 316 -10.42 -7.74 6.19
C ASN A 316 -11.36 -7.65 4.99
N TYR A 317 -10.82 -7.41 3.80
CA TYR A 317 -11.64 -7.18 2.62
C TYR A 317 -12.62 -8.32 2.31
N PHE A 318 -12.17 -9.58 2.39
CA PHE A 318 -13.02 -10.72 2.06
C PHE A 318 -14.09 -10.93 3.12
N ILE A 319 -13.75 -10.75 4.40
CA ILE A 319 -14.69 -10.92 5.50
C ILE A 319 -15.74 -9.81 5.49
N ARG A 320 -15.33 -8.54 5.36
CA ARG A 320 -16.23 -7.38 5.33
C ARG A 320 -17.26 -7.49 4.21
N ASN A 321 -16.87 -8.04 3.06
CA ASN A 321 -17.72 -8.17 1.88
C ASN A 321 -18.43 -9.54 1.78
N GLY A 322 -18.34 -10.41 2.79
CA GLY A 322 -19.00 -11.72 2.78
C GLY A 322 -18.46 -12.70 1.73
N LEU A 323 -17.20 -12.53 1.32
CA LEU A 323 -16.50 -13.35 0.32
C LEU A 323 -15.73 -14.48 0.99
N VAL A 324 -16.43 -15.22 1.84
CA VAL A 324 -15.86 -16.26 2.67
C VAL A 324 -16.60 -17.57 2.39
N ALA A 325 -15.87 -18.68 2.38
CA ALA A 325 -16.43 -20.01 2.26
C ALA A 325 -15.82 -20.96 3.29
N GLU A 326 -16.61 -21.90 3.78
CA GLU A 326 -16.20 -22.86 4.82
C GLU A 326 -15.52 -24.11 4.28
N ASN A 327 -15.80 -24.46 3.02
CA ASN A 327 -15.37 -25.72 2.42
C ASN A 327 -15.38 -25.65 0.88
N ALA A 328 -14.92 -26.74 0.26
CA ALA A 328 -14.80 -26.84 -1.19
C ALA A 328 -16.15 -26.87 -1.90
N GLU A 329 -17.16 -27.52 -1.31
CA GLU A 329 -18.51 -27.61 -1.86
C GLU A 329 -19.17 -26.22 -1.97
N GLU A 330 -18.99 -25.38 -0.96
CA GLU A 330 -19.49 -24.01 -0.97
C GLU A 330 -18.80 -23.17 -2.04
N ILE A 331 -17.47 -23.28 -2.18
CA ILE A 331 -16.72 -22.59 -3.25
C ILE A 331 -17.22 -23.06 -4.62
N ALA A 332 -17.42 -24.36 -4.81
CA ALA A 332 -17.93 -24.90 -6.07
C ALA A 332 -19.32 -24.36 -6.40
N ARG A 333 -20.26 -24.46 -5.45
CA ARG A 333 -21.63 -23.93 -5.62
C ARG A 333 -21.63 -22.45 -5.96
N ILE A 334 -20.91 -21.63 -5.21
CA ILE A 334 -20.80 -20.19 -5.48
C ILE A 334 -20.17 -19.96 -6.86
N SER A 335 -19.16 -20.75 -7.26
CA SER A 335 -18.53 -20.63 -8.57
C SER A 335 -19.50 -20.91 -9.72
N PHE A 336 -20.42 -21.87 -9.59
CA PHE A 336 -21.45 -22.11 -10.61
C PHE A 336 -22.58 -21.09 -10.59
N ASP A 337 -23.04 -20.64 -9.42
CA ASP A 337 -23.95 -19.49 -9.31
C ASP A 337 -23.33 -18.26 -10.00
N ASN A 338 -22.00 -18.17 -9.91
CA ASN A 338 -21.22 -17.14 -10.54
C ASN A 338 -21.20 -17.28 -12.07
N LEU A 339 -20.95 -18.49 -12.58
CA LEU A 339 -20.95 -18.75 -14.00
C LEU A 339 -22.33 -18.48 -14.64
N GLU A 340 -23.41 -18.88 -14.00
CA GLU A 340 -24.79 -18.66 -14.47
C GLU A 340 -25.14 -17.18 -14.61
N ALA A 341 -24.63 -16.35 -13.69
CA ALA A 341 -24.76 -14.90 -13.76
C ALA A 341 -23.64 -14.24 -14.62
N GLY A 342 -23.02 -14.99 -15.53
CA GLY A 342 -22.11 -14.49 -16.57
C GLY A 342 -20.74 -14.05 -16.07
N ILE A 343 -20.28 -14.55 -14.93
CA ILE A 343 -18.97 -14.21 -14.37
C ILE A 343 -18.18 -15.49 -14.21
N ASP A 344 -17.10 -15.60 -14.97
CA ASP A 344 -16.26 -16.80 -15.11
C ASP A 344 -15.24 -16.97 -13.98
N GLN A 345 -15.12 -15.99 -13.08
CA GLN A 345 -14.13 -15.93 -12.02
C GLN A 345 -14.76 -15.80 -10.63
N THR A 346 -14.24 -16.57 -9.69
CA THR A 346 -14.65 -16.54 -8.28
C THR A 346 -13.41 -16.45 -7.41
N LEU A 347 -13.41 -15.51 -6.46
CA LEU A 347 -12.38 -15.38 -5.42
C LEU A 347 -13.07 -15.42 -4.06
N LEU A 348 -12.71 -16.40 -3.24
CA LEU A 348 -13.27 -16.58 -1.90
C LEU A 348 -12.16 -16.91 -0.91
N ARG A 349 -12.24 -16.28 0.26
CA ARG A 349 -11.40 -16.61 1.40
C ARG A 349 -11.92 -17.85 2.12
N VAL A 350 -11.05 -18.76 2.52
CA VAL A 350 -11.43 -19.87 3.40
C VAL A 350 -11.63 -19.35 4.83
N SER A 351 -12.75 -19.67 5.46
CA SER A 351 -13.08 -19.19 6.82
C SER A 351 -12.08 -19.67 7.87
N ASP A 352 -11.71 -20.94 7.81
CA ASP A 352 -10.62 -21.53 8.57
C ASP A 352 -9.37 -21.67 7.68
N TYR A 353 -8.45 -20.72 7.83
CA TYR A 353 -7.22 -20.68 7.07
C TYR A 353 -6.42 -22.00 7.21
N SER A 354 -6.44 -22.66 8.37
CA SER A 354 -5.67 -23.91 8.58
C SER A 354 -6.10 -25.03 7.63
N ARG A 355 -7.30 -24.92 7.06
CA ARG A 355 -7.86 -25.85 6.08
C ARG A 355 -7.64 -25.43 4.63
N LEU A 356 -6.99 -24.29 4.35
CA LEU A 356 -6.77 -23.77 2.99
C LEU A 356 -6.29 -24.84 2.01
N ASP A 357 -5.27 -25.60 2.42
CA ASP A 357 -4.66 -26.61 1.55
C ASP A 357 -5.59 -27.79 1.30
N ASN A 358 -6.32 -28.22 2.33
CA ASN A 358 -7.31 -29.30 2.21
C ASN A 358 -8.48 -28.87 1.33
N VAL A 359 -9.06 -27.70 1.60
CA VAL A 359 -10.16 -27.13 0.82
C VAL A 359 -9.75 -26.95 -0.65
N TYR A 360 -8.55 -26.45 -0.91
CA TYR A 360 -8.03 -26.31 -2.29
C TYR A 360 -7.92 -27.65 -3.01
N ASN A 361 -7.47 -28.71 -2.32
CA ASN A 361 -7.34 -30.03 -2.91
C ASN A 361 -8.71 -30.69 -3.15
N GLU A 362 -9.62 -30.59 -2.18
CA GLU A 362 -11.01 -31.08 -2.25
C GLU A 362 -11.79 -30.41 -3.40
N LEU A 363 -11.44 -29.18 -3.77
CA LEU A 363 -12.11 -28.43 -4.82
C LEU A 363 -11.97 -29.05 -6.23
N TRP A 364 -10.90 -29.84 -6.47
CA TRP A 364 -10.75 -30.58 -7.73
C TRP A 364 -11.86 -31.61 -7.94
N ASP A 365 -12.43 -32.16 -6.87
CA ASP A 365 -13.54 -33.10 -6.91
C ASP A 365 -14.90 -32.38 -6.76
N ALA A 366 -14.96 -31.32 -5.96
CA ALA A 366 -16.20 -30.58 -5.71
C ALA A 366 -16.74 -29.86 -6.96
N ILE A 367 -15.87 -29.31 -7.82
CA ILE A 367 -16.31 -28.63 -9.06
C ILE A 367 -17.01 -29.58 -10.03
N PRO A 368 -16.44 -30.75 -10.41
CA PRO A 368 -17.16 -31.74 -11.22
C PRO A 368 -18.44 -32.27 -10.56
N ALA A 369 -18.43 -32.46 -9.24
CA ALA A 369 -19.60 -32.93 -8.50
C ALA A 369 -20.76 -31.92 -8.58
N GLU A 370 -20.48 -30.63 -8.43
CA GLU A 370 -21.48 -29.56 -8.56
C GLU A 370 -22.02 -29.45 -10.00
N ALA A 371 -21.17 -29.57 -11.02
CA ALA A 371 -21.61 -29.62 -12.42
C ALA A 371 -22.59 -30.78 -12.66
N ALA A 372 -22.26 -31.97 -12.16
CA ALA A 372 -23.11 -33.15 -12.26
C ALA A 372 -24.44 -32.96 -11.52
N ALA A 373 -24.42 -32.33 -10.33
CA ALA A 373 -25.62 -32.01 -9.56
C ALA A 373 -26.55 -31.03 -10.31
N ARG A 374 -25.99 -30.12 -11.10
CA ARG A 374 -26.73 -29.19 -11.98
C ARG A 374 -27.14 -29.81 -13.33
N GLY A 375 -26.72 -31.04 -13.63
CA GLY A 375 -27.04 -31.72 -14.89
C GLY A 375 -26.35 -31.11 -16.12
N ILE A 376 -25.20 -30.46 -15.93
CA ILE A 376 -24.40 -29.87 -17.01
C ILE A 376 -23.08 -30.60 -17.18
N GLU A 377 -22.50 -30.49 -18.39
CA GLU A 377 -21.11 -30.91 -18.60
C GLU A 377 -20.18 -29.97 -17.81
N CYS A 378 -19.23 -30.54 -17.07
CA CYS A 378 -18.29 -29.75 -16.29
C CYS A 378 -17.46 -28.85 -17.22
N PRO A 379 -17.54 -27.52 -17.10
CA PRO A 379 -16.71 -26.62 -17.90
C PRO A 379 -15.24 -26.84 -17.58
N ARG A 380 -14.37 -26.45 -18.51
CA ARG A 380 -12.94 -26.40 -18.22
C ARG A 380 -12.69 -25.33 -17.16
N PHE A 381 -11.92 -25.66 -16.14
CA PHE A 381 -11.59 -24.72 -15.07
C PHE A 381 -10.10 -24.73 -14.72
N GLY A 382 -9.66 -23.66 -14.08
CA GLY A 382 -8.37 -23.54 -13.41
C GLY A 382 -8.56 -23.00 -12.00
N MET A 383 -7.62 -23.31 -11.11
CA MET A 383 -7.66 -22.85 -9.73
C MET A 383 -6.33 -22.26 -9.31
N ILE A 384 -6.39 -21.30 -8.39
CA ILE A 384 -5.23 -20.71 -7.73
C ILE A 384 -5.52 -20.61 -6.23
N ARG A 385 -4.46 -20.60 -5.41
CA ARG A 385 -4.58 -20.24 -4.00
C ARG A 385 -3.48 -19.26 -3.61
N SER A 386 -3.84 -18.33 -2.75
CA SER A 386 -2.90 -17.50 -2.03
C SER A 386 -2.72 -18.11 -0.63
N VAL A 387 -1.54 -18.68 -0.38
CA VAL A 387 -0.98 -18.71 0.99
C VAL A 387 -0.87 -17.23 1.45
N GLY A 388 -0.49 -16.83 2.66
CA GLY A 388 -0.61 -15.41 3.06
C GLY A 388 -2.06 -14.97 3.29
N SER A 389 -2.89 -14.84 2.25
CA SER A 389 -4.28 -14.31 2.36
C SER A 389 -5.39 -15.34 2.52
N GLY A 390 -5.12 -16.63 2.28
CA GLY A 390 -6.11 -17.69 2.48
C GLY A 390 -7.23 -17.69 1.45
N VAL A 391 -6.99 -17.07 0.29
CA VAL A 391 -7.96 -16.93 -0.79
C VAL A 391 -7.75 -18.01 -1.84
N ILE A 392 -8.85 -18.62 -2.27
CA ILE A 392 -8.92 -19.54 -3.40
C ILE A 392 -9.61 -18.84 -4.56
N GLY A 393 -9.05 -19.01 -5.75
CA GLY A 393 -9.62 -18.56 -7.01
C GLY A 393 -10.02 -19.72 -7.90
N VAL A 394 -11.20 -19.63 -8.52
CA VAL A 394 -11.69 -20.54 -9.56
C VAL A 394 -11.98 -19.73 -10.81
N VAL A 395 -11.51 -20.23 -11.96
CA VAL A 395 -11.70 -19.59 -13.28
C VAL A 395 -12.22 -20.62 -14.26
N PHE A 396 -13.41 -20.41 -14.81
CA PHE A 396 -13.95 -21.19 -15.92
C PHE A 396 -13.46 -20.65 -17.28
N LYS A 397 -13.35 -21.52 -18.29
CA LYS A 397 -12.85 -21.20 -19.63
C LYS A 397 -13.81 -21.60 -20.72
#